data_AF-A0A074M8J3-F1
#
_entry.id   AF-A0A074M8J3-F1
#
_cell.length_a   1.000
_cell.length_b   1.000
_cell.length_c   1.000
_cell.angle_alpha   90.00
_cell.angle_beta   90.00
_cell.angle_gamma   90.00
#
_symmetry.space_group_name_H-M   'P 1'
#
loop_
_entity.id
_entity.type
_entity.pdbx_description
1 polymer ?
#
loop_
_entity_poly.entity_id
_entity_poly.type
_entity_poly.pdbx_seq_one_letter_code
_entity_poly.pdbx_strand_id
1 'polypeptide(L)'
;MLGPATTYLRPLTEQIVDEIIDNAGGRRAHPDQAQKKKTNADYILGETVIELKIMEDEGLDKAPRQAKLAALFTELDPERPVHVLDRDRLDASAQRAYDNAMESPIKSAVRKAKGQMKQTRLECPETTRSVLLLINSMNTALDHDEIVALAGRRARTYIGDIDGVVVAGAYLHSDGFDSLAIWPIEYVAVSLDKEFAEFPALRAAFNEYAERAMTEIITSPNAAQMTKGPVLDSEFDVDGQTFVKPAPPLGSSSDFYIGGRPRLNSTGIDTSPTVGLIFPELNRREWARFREYMPCDPDLGETYEDWLQEREHAVSQGHSLKPFLAVRTTFDGWIEAIEESDAPSHFASVKDYANKLYQDAIVKVIEGAQDLGKCTIVPKRYVLAVTEVIGQDQANDTSHIFIVEEFGDAEPRMIKLVSNARIFHLHACTLGASYAVKFGIMNLRWKKDLTYAWA
;
A
#
# COMPACT_ATOMS: atom_id res chain seq x y z
N MET A 1 9.59 -15.34 -17.51
CA MET A 1 9.81 -13.91 -17.83
C MET A 1 11.00 -13.45 -17.02
N LEU A 2 12.03 -12.91 -17.66
CA LEU A 2 12.99 -12.06 -16.93
C LEU A 2 12.16 -10.87 -16.43
N GLY A 3 12.14 -10.63 -15.11
CA GLY A 3 11.44 -9.48 -14.55
C GLY A 3 11.94 -8.17 -15.19
N PRO A 4 11.16 -7.09 -15.15
CA PRO A 4 11.67 -5.78 -15.57
C PRO A 4 12.99 -5.49 -14.84
N ALA A 5 13.96 -4.92 -15.55
CA ALA A 5 15.24 -4.57 -14.97
C ALA A 5 15.01 -3.50 -13.88
N THR A 6 14.95 -3.92 -12.63
CA THR A 6 14.82 -3.00 -11.50
C THR A 6 16.09 -2.18 -11.39
N THR A 7 15.97 -0.87 -11.49
CA THR A 7 17.08 0.05 -11.25
C THR A 7 17.31 0.15 -9.74
N TYR A 8 18.56 0.21 -9.31
CA TYR A 8 18.93 0.41 -7.91
C TYR A 8 19.91 1.59 -7.81
N LEU A 9 19.82 2.36 -6.73
CA LEU A 9 20.80 3.39 -6.39
C LEU A 9 21.87 2.80 -5.45
N ARG A 10 23.04 3.44 -5.44
CA ARG A 10 24.04 3.22 -4.38
C ARG A 10 23.52 3.93 -3.10
N PRO A 11 23.39 3.24 -1.96
CA PRO A 11 23.04 3.90 -0.70
C PRO A 11 24.08 4.96 -0.32
N LEU A 12 23.64 6.06 0.27
CA LEU A 12 24.55 7.10 0.80
C LEU A 12 25.17 6.57 2.10
N THR A 13 26.47 6.24 2.04
CA THR A 13 27.27 5.76 3.17
C THR A 13 28.15 6.88 3.71
N GLU A 14 28.69 6.69 4.92
CA GLU A 14 29.63 7.64 5.52
C GLU A 14 30.87 7.88 4.63
N GLN A 15 31.38 6.85 3.97
CA GLN A 15 32.52 6.98 3.04
C GLN A 15 32.20 7.88 1.83
N ILE A 16 30.95 7.84 1.33
CA ILE A 16 30.52 8.74 0.27
C ILE A 16 30.46 10.17 0.78
N VAL A 17 29.96 10.36 2.00
CA VAL A 17 29.92 11.69 2.63
C VAL A 17 31.34 12.23 2.85
N ASP A 18 32.31 11.38 3.20
CA ASP A 18 33.72 11.78 3.32
C ASP A 18 34.23 12.41 2.03
N GLU A 19 33.96 11.75 0.90
CA GLU A 19 34.35 12.25 -0.42
C GLU A 19 33.66 13.58 -0.74
N ILE A 20 32.35 13.68 -0.48
CA ILE A 20 31.58 14.91 -0.73
C ILE A 20 32.11 16.07 0.12
N ILE A 21 32.42 15.82 1.40
CA ILE A 21 32.98 16.82 2.31
C ILE A 21 34.38 17.25 1.86
N ASP A 22 35.25 16.31 1.47
CA ASP A 22 36.60 16.61 0.97
C ASP A 22 36.55 17.44 -0.32
N ASN A 23 35.68 17.07 -1.27
CA ASN A 23 35.47 17.81 -2.51
C ASN A 23 34.87 19.22 -2.27
N ALA A 24 34.11 19.40 -1.19
CA ALA A 24 33.63 20.72 -0.78
C ALA A 24 34.74 21.58 -0.12
N GLY A 25 35.95 21.05 0.07
CA GLY A 25 37.07 21.71 0.77
C GLY A 25 37.07 21.51 2.28
N GLY A 26 36.32 20.53 2.77
CA GLY A 26 36.23 20.16 4.18
C GLY A 26 37.20 19.05 4.56
N ARG A 27 37.06 18.56 5.78
CA ARG A 27 37.85 17.45 6.32
C ARG A 27 37.14 16.77 7.47
N ARG A 28 37.60 15.57 7.84
CA ARG A 28 37.25 14.97 9.13
C ARG A 28 37.69 15.87 10.28
N ALA A 29 36.82 16.07 11.25
CA ALA A 29 37.13 16.84 12.46
C ALA A 29 38.23 16.16 13.27
N HIS A 30 38.19 14.82 13.33
CA HIS A 30 39.15 14.00 14.07
C HIS A 30 39.52 12.73 13.30
N PRO A 31 40.66 12.70 12.59
CA PRO A 31 41.12 11.50 11.86
C PRO A 31 41.32 10.26 12.76
N ASP A 32 41.67 10.47 14.04
CA ASP A 32 41.94 9.40 15.02
C ASP A 32 40.74 9.09 15.94
N GLN A 33 39.50 9.30 15.48
CA GLN A 33 38.29 9.20 16.31
C GLN A 33 38.14 7.86 17.06
N ALA A 34 38.64 6.77 16.49
CA ALA A 34 38.65 5.44 17.12
C ALA A 34 39.41 5.37 18.46
N GLN A 35 40.29 6.33 18.74
CA GLN A 35 41.11 6.37 19.96
C GLN A 35 40.53 7.29 21.05
N LYS A 36 39.45 8.04 20.78
CA LYS A 36 38.88 9.01 21.72
C LYS A 36 37.77 8.40 22.58
N LYS A 37 37.72 8.82 23.86
CA LYS A 37 36.68 8.43 24.83
C LYS A 37 35.38 9.24 24.72
N LYS A 38 35.45 10.44 24.13
CA LYS A 38 34.29 11.34 23.97
C LYS A 38 33.82 11.33 22.52
N THR A 39 32.51 11.33 22.33
CA THR A 39 31.87 11.38 21.02
C THR A 39 31.90 12.80 20.49
N ASN A 40 32.50 12.98 19.32
CA ASN A 40 32.70 14.26 18.66
C ASN A 40 31.91 14.28 17.33
N ALA A 41 31.81 15.46 16.74
CA ALA A 41 31.32 15.64 15.39
C ALA A 41 32.29 15.13 14.33
N ASP A 42 31.75 14.82 13.17
CA ASP A 42 32.44 14.06 12.12
C ASP A 42 33.32 14.96 11.25
N TYR A 43 32.87 16.18 10.93
CA TYR A 43 33.51 17.03 9.93
C TYR A 43 33.69 18.49 10.35
N ILE A 44 34.63 19.14 9.67
CA ILE A 44 34.82 20.59 9.65
C ILE A 44 34.85 21.05 8.20
N LEU A 45 34.06 22.06 7.87
CA LEU A 45 34.05 22.73 6.57
C LEU A 45 34.08 24.24 6.79
N GLY A 46 35.20 24.87 6.41
CA GLY A 46 35.47 26.27 6.76
C GLY A 46 35.46 26.48 8.27
N GLU A 47 34.58 27.34 8.76
CA GLU A 47 34.39 27.61 10.20
C GLU A 47 33.24 26.79 10.82
N THR A 48 32.68 25.83 10.08
CA THR A 48 31.49 25.09 10.49
C THR A 48 31.84 23.67 10.92
N VAL A 49 31.42 23.30 12.14
CA VAL A 49 31.39 21.89 12.58
C VAL A 49 30.15 21.22 12.01
N ILE A 50 30.31 20.04 11.42
CA ILE A 50 29.21 19.26 10.89
C ILE A 50 29.16 17.89 11.56
N GLU A 51 28.01 17.55 12.15
CA GLU A 51 27.69 16.19 12.56
C GLU A 51 26.88 15.50 11.47
N LEU A 52 27.26 14.28 11.11
CA LEU A 52 26.49 13.44 10.20
C LEU A 52 25.56 12.50 10.95
N LYS A 53 24.32 12.41 10.47
CA LYS A 53 23.36 11.38 10.86
C LYS A 53 22.74 10.75 9.61
N ILE A 54 23.04 9.49 9.38
CA ILE A 54 22.41 8.70 8.31
C ILE A 54 21.20 7.99 8.89
N MET A 55 20.04 8.15 8.25
CA MET A 55 18.82 7.41 8.55
C MET A 55 18.81 6.12 7.71
N GLU A 56 19.23 5.02 8.35
CA GLU A 56 19.34 3.70 7.74
C GLU A 56 18.16 2.77 8.07
N ASP A 57 17.42 3.06 9.14
CA ASP A 57 16.23 2.30 9.54
C ASP A 57 15.00 2.75 8.74
N GLU A 58 14.16 1.81 8.32
CA GLU A 58 12.85 2.12 7.77
C GLU A 58 11.95 2.75 8.86
N GLY A 59 11.23 3.80 8.48
CA GLY A 59 10.58 4.71 9.41
C GLY A 59 9.49 4.07 10.26
N LEU A 60 9.03 2.86 9.92
CA LEU A 60 7.96 2.13 10.62
C LEU A 60 8.38 0.76 11.19
N ASP A 61 9.66 0.39 11.17
CA ASP A 61 10.09 -0.96 11.61
C ASP A 61 9.96 -1.25 13.10
N LYS A 62 9.93 -0.22 13.94
CA LYS A 62 10.00 -0.40 15.39
C LYS A 62 8.61 -0.66 15.97
N ALA A 63 8.40 -1.85 16.53
CA ALA A 63 7.13 -2.27 17.16
C ALA A 63 6.49 -1.24 18.12
N PRO A 64 7.24 -0.52 19.00
CA PRO A 64 6.63 0.50 19.86
C PRO A 64 6.04 1.70 19.09
N ARG A 65 6.56 1.99 17.90
CA ARG A 65 6.01 3.03 17.01
C ARG A 65 4.77 2.50 16.29
N GLN A 66 4.86 1.28 15.75
CA GLN A 66 3.75 0.58 15.10
C GLN A 66 2.53 0.52 16.03
N ALA A 67 2.70 0.09 17.29
CA ALA A 67 1.61 0.01 18.26
C ALA A 67 0.96 1.37 18.55
N LYS A 68 1.74 2.46 18.61
CA LYS A 68 1.20 3.82 18.82
C LYS A 68 0.39 4.30 17.62
N LEU A 69 0.89 4.06 16.42
CA LEU A 69 0.19 4.44 15.19
C LEU A 69 -1.07 3.59 15.02
N ALA A 70 -0.97 2.28 15.23
CA ALA A 70 -2.11 1.37 15.18
C ALA A 70 -3.25 1.83 16.10
N ALA A 71 -2.94 2.13 17.37
CA ALA A 71 -3.93 2.62 18.32
C ALA A 71 -4.67 3.88 17.83
N LEU A 72 -3.98 4.83 17.18
CA LEU A 72 -4.59 6.06 16.67
C LEU A 72 -5.58 5.79 15.53
N PHE A 73 -5.25 4.87 14.61
CA PHE A 73 -6.06 4.64 13.42
C PHE A 73 -7.13 3.57 13.61
N THR A 74 -6.94 2.60 14.51
CA THR A 74 -7.98 1.64 14.90
C THR A 74 -9.13 2.34 15.62
N GLU A 75 -8.86 3.39 16.40
CA GLU A 75 -9.92 4.17 17.08
C GLU A 75 -10.86 4.87 16.08
N LEU A 76 -10.35 5.27 14.90
CA LEU A 76 -11.16 5.88 13.85
C LEU A 76 -12.12 4.89 13.19
N ASP A 77 -11.64 3.69 12.84
CA ASP A 77 -12.42 2.69 12.10
C ASP A 77 -12.15 1.25 12.62
N PRO A 78 -12.68 0.84 13.79
CA PRO A 78 -12.28 -0.42 14.44
C PRO A 78 -12.49 -1.69 13.61
N GLU A 79 -13.46 -1.68 12.70
CA GLU A 79 -13.84 -2.83 11.87
C GLU A 79 -13.06 -2.94 10.55
N ARG A 80 -12.14 -2.00 10.28
CA ARG A 80 -11.45 -1.92 9.00
C ARG A 80 -10.25 -2.88 9.00
N PRO A 81 -10.05 -3.71 7.96
CA PRO A 81 -8.91 -4.63 7.92
C PRO A 81 -7.61 -3.93 7.50
N VAL A 82 -7.71 -2.82 6.77
CA VAL A 82 -6.57 -2.05 6.27
C VAL A 82 -6.76 -0.56 6.58
N HIS A 83 -5.84 0.01 7.35
CA HIS A 83 -5.83 1.41 7.76
C HIS A 83 -4.76 2.19 6.99
N VAL A 84 -5.17 3.27 6.32
CA VAL A 84 -4.23 4.21 5.72
C VAL A 84 -3.76 5.20 6.78
N LEU A 85 -2.44 5.31 6.96
CA LEU A 85 -1.75 6.18 7.91
C LEU A 85 -1.71 7.65 7.45
N ASP A 86 -2.88 8.18 7.14
CA ASP A 86 -3.09 9.56 6.69
C ASP A 86 -3.34 10.49 7.88
N ARG A 87 -2.40 11.44 8.06
CA ARG A 87 -2.41 12.43 9.13
C ARG A 87 -3.68 13.29 9.12
N ASP A 88 -4.23 13.61 7.95
CA ASP A 88 -5.32 14.58 7.83
C ASP A 88 -6.69 14.00 8.20
N ARG A 89 -6.77 12.68 8.36
CA ARG A 89 -7.94 11.98 8.92
C ARG A 89 -8.05 12.11 10.44
N LEU A 90 -6.96 12.48 11.11
CA LEU A 90 -6.89 12.55 12.57
C LEU A 90 -7.36 13.92 13.08
N ASP A 91 -7.94 13.95 14.27
CA ASP A 91 -8.21 15.20 14.98
C ASP A 91 -6.91 15.89 15.44
N ALA A 92 -6.99 17.13 15.91
CA ALA A 92 -5.81 17.90 16.29
C ALA A 92 -4.97 17.27 17.42
N SER A 93 -5.56 16.46 18.29
CA SER A 93 -4.85 15.76 19.37
C SER A 93 -4.12 14.54 18.83
N ALA A 94 -4.83 13.72 18.05
CA ALA A 94 -4.30 12.53 17.40
C ALA A 94 -3.23 12.87 16.35
N GLN A 95 -3.37 13.97 15.61
CA GLN A 95 -2.32 14.52 14.73
C GLN A 95 -1.01 14.78 15.49
N ARG A 96 -1.08 15.37 16.69
CA ARG A 96 0.13 15.60 17.50
C ARG A 96 0.74 14.27 17.98
N ALA A 97 -0.08 13.28 18.30
CA ALA A 97 0.41 11.96 18.69
C ALA A 97 1.10 11.25 17.52
N TYR A 98 0.51 11.32 16.32
CA TYR A 98 1.08 10.86 15.06
C TYR A 98 2.43 11.54 14.78
N ASP A 99 2.46 12.87 14.78
CA ASP A 99 3.67 13.66 14.52
C ASP A 99 4.79 13.27 15.49
N ASN A 100 4.48 13.14 16.78
CA ASN A 100 5.46 12.73 17.79
C ASN A 100 5.97 11.29 17.59
N ALA A 101 5.15 10.38 17.07
CA ALA A 101 5.55 9.00 16.80
C ALA A 101 6.51 8.92 15.59
N MET A 102 6.18 9.63 14.51
CA MET A 102 6.98 9.72 13.28
C MET A 102 8.31 10.44 13.49
N GLU A 103 8.32 11.50 14.30
CA GLU A 103 9.48 12.37 14.51
C GLU A 103 10.52 11.80 15.49
N SER A 104 10.20 10.72 16.21
CA SER A 104 11.04 10.17 17.27
C SER A 104 12.50 9.88 16.86
N PRO A 105 12.80 9.29 15.68
CA PRO A 105 14.17 9.10 15.20
C PRO A 105 14.93 10.41 15.02
N ILE A 106 14.30 11.38 14.33
CA ILE A 106 14.88 12.69 14.04
C ILE A 106 15.17 13.42 15.34
N LYS A 107 14.24 13.39 16.30
CA LYS A 107 14.44 13.97 17.64
C LYS A 107 15.66 13.40 18.36
N SER A 108 15.87 12.07 18.29
CA SER A 108 17.03 11.41 18.87
C SER A 108 18.33 11.81 18.17
N ALA A 109 18.33 11.84 16.84
CA ALA A 109 19.46 12.25 16.01
C ALA A 109 19.92 13.68 16.33
N VAL A 110 18.98 14.64 16.31
CA VAL A 110 19.23 16.05 16.65
C VAL A 110 19.79 16.21 18.06
N ARG A 111 19.22 15.50 19.05
CA ARG A 111 19.69 15.55 20.44
C ARG A 111 21.14 15.07 20.58
N LYS A 112 21.50 13.97 19.90
CA LYS A 112 22.88 13.43 19.93
C LYS A 112 23.85 14.39 19.24
N ALA A 113 23.47 14.88 18.06
CA ALA A 113 24.28 15.78 17.25
C ALA A 113 24.67 17.05 18.00
N LYS A 114 23.72 17.67 18.73
CA LYS A 114 24.00 18.80 19.62
C LYS A 114 25.17 18.53 20.57
N GLY A 115 25.18 17.36 21.22
CA GLY A 115 26.22 17.02 22.19
C GLY A 115 27.59 16.88 21.54
N GLN A 116 27.64 16.25 20.37
CA GLN A 116 28.85 15.99 19.60
C GLN A 116 29.46 17.28 19.04
N MET A 117 28.64 18.12 18.39
CA MET A 117 29.10 19.41 17.85
C MET A 117 29.60 20.34 18.95
N LYS A 118 28.92 20.38 20.10
CA LYS A 118 29.37 21.16 21.26
C LYS A 118 30.74 20.71 21.76
N GLN A 119 30.98 19.40 21.83
CA GLN A 119 32.29 18.88 22.24
C GLN A 119 33.37 19.22 21.20
N THR A 120 33.10 19.09 19.91
CA THR A 120 34.06 19.45 18.85
C THR A 120 34.39 20.94 18.85
N ARG A 121 33.42 21.83 19.05
CA ARG A 121 33.68 23.29 19.12
C ARG A 121 34.59 23.68 20.30
N LEU A 122 34.65 22.87 21.36
CA LEU A 122 35.60 23.07 22.46
C LEU A 122 37.03 22.63 22.08
N GLU A 123 37.15 21.64 21.19
CA GLU A 123 38.42 21.08 20.74
C GLU A 123 38.99 21.80 19.51
N CYS A 124 38.13 22.44 18.72
CA CYS A 124 38.45 23.14 17.47
C CYS A 124 37.96 24.60 17.56
N PRO A 125 38.70 25.49 18.27
CA PRO A 125 38.28 26.86 18.54
C PRO A 125 38.17 27.75 17.29
N GLU A 126 38.73 27.31 16.15
CA GLU A 126 38.55 27.94 14.84
C GLU A 126 37.11 27.86 14.32
N THR A 127 36.28 27.00 14.91
CA THR A 127 34.91 26.77 14.46
C THR A 127 33.89 27.64 15.21
N THR A 128 33.05 28.34 14.45
CA THR A 128 32.09 29.33 14.94
C THR A 128 30.64 28.88 14.81
N ARG A 129 30.38 27.88 13.94
CA ARG A 129 29.04 27.39 13.58
C ARG A 129 28.88 25.89 13.82
N SER A 130 27.67 25.45 14.13
CA SER A 130 27.27 24.05 14.28
C SER A 130 26.15 23.68 13.30
N VAL A 131 26.38 22.73 12.40
CA VAL A 131 25.37 22.26 11.44
C VAL A 131 25.17 20.75 11.56
N LEU A 132 23.91 20.31 11.62
CA LEU A 132 23.57 18.90 11.48
C LEU A 132 23.39 18.57 10.00
N LEU A 133 24.11 17.58 9.49
CA LEU A 133 23.86 16.95 8.19
C LEU A 133 23.07 15.65 8.40
N LEU A 134 21.80 15.65 8.01
CA LEU A 134 20.90 14.50 8.08
C LEU A 134 20.75 13.91 6.67
N ILE A 135 21.08 12.62 6.51
CA ILE A 135 20.95 11.93 5.22
C ILE A 135 19.85 10.88 5.31
N ASN A 136 18.87 10.95 4.42
CA ASN A 136 17.91 9.88 4.24
C ASN A 136 18.45 8.81 3.29
N SER A 137 18.94 7.70 3.85
CA SER A 137 19.49 6.59 3.07
C SER A 137 18.47 5.50 2.80
N MET A 138 17.50 5.25 3.67
CA MET A 138 16.55 4.14 3.50
C MET A 138 15.09 4.41 3.93
N ASN A 139 14.79 5.52 4.59
CA ASN A 139 13.42 5.76 5.09
C ASN A 139 12.48 6.13 3.93
N THR A 140 11.44 5.32 3.74
CA THR A 140 10.37 5.53 2.74
C THR A 140 9.09 6.08 3.37
N ALA A 141 8.93 5.93 4.69
CA ALA A 141 7.78 6.41 5.45
C ALA A 141 7.72 7.94 5.64
N LEU A 142 8.78 8.68 5.35
CA LEU A 142 8.77 10.14 5.35
C LEU A 142 9.40 10.64 4.05
N ASP A 143 8.72 11.55 3.36
CA ASP A 143 9.29 12.22 2.20
C ASP A 143 10.36 13.26 2.60
N HIS A 144 11.07 13.81 1.61
CA HIS A 144 12.15 14.76 1.86
C HIS A 144 11.66 16.02 2.60
N ASP A 145 10.52 16.57 2.18
CA ASP A 145 9.96 17.81 2.72
C ASP A 145 9.48 17.61 4.17
N GLU A 146 8.86 16.46 4.45
CA GLU A 146 8.50 16.03 5.80
C GLU A 146 9.75 15.97 6.69
N ILE A 147 10.84 15.35 6.21
CA ILE A 147 12.11 15.26 6.97
C ILE A 147 12.72 16.65 7.20
N VAL A 148 12.77 17.51 6.17
CA VAL A 148 13.24 18.90 6.25
C VAL A 148 12.44 19.67 7.30
N ALA A 149 11.11 19.60 7.25
CA ALA A 149 10.23 20.29 8.16
C ALA A 149 10.39 19.81 9.62
N LEU A 150 10.46 18.50 9.84
CA LEU A 150 10.64 17.90 11.17
C LEU A 150 12.03 18.20 11.74
N ALA A 151 13.09 18.01 10.96
CA ALA A 151 14.47 18.24 11.39
C ALA A 151 14.69 19.72 11.73
N GLY A 152 14.23 20.64 10.87
CA GLY A 152 14.28 22.07 11.13
C GLY A 152 13.51 22.47 12.39
N ARG A 153 12.29 21.93 12.57
CA ARG A 153 11.47 22.19 13.77
C ARG A 153 12.16 21.72 15.05
N ARG A 154 12.81 20.54 15.03
CA ARG A 154 13.54 20.04 16.20
C ARG A 154 14.82 20.77 16.48
N ALA A 155 15.59 21.13 15.46
CA ALA A 155 16.81 21.91 15.66
C ALA A 155 16.52 23.28 16.28
N ARG A 156 15.39 23.91 15.94
CA ARG A 156 14.92 25.15 16.59
C ARG A 156 14.65 25.03 18.11
N THR A 157 14.53 23.83 18.66
CA THR A 157 14.45 23.65 20.12
C THR A 157 15.82 23.74 20.82
N TYR A 158 16.90 23.79 20.05
CA TYR A 158 18.29 23.85 20.51
C TYR A 158 19.04 25.06 19.93
N ILE A 159 18.33 26.19 19.77
CA ILE A 159 18.92 27.48 19.38
C ILE A 159 20.10 27.79 20.31
N GLY A 160 21.23 28.17 19.71
CA GLY A 160 22.50 28.45 20.41
C GLY A 160 23.49 27.28 20.40
N ASP A 161 23.03 26.04 20.23
CA ASP A 161 23.90 24.87 20.05
C ASP A 161 23.93 24.37 18.59
N ILE A 162 22.83 24.57 17.84
CA ILE A 162 22.68 24.20 16.43
C ILE A 162 22.31 25.47 15.65
N ASP A 163 23.11 25.81 14.64
CA ASP A 163 22.93 27.01 13.82
C ASP A 163 22.20 26.72 12.50
N GLY A 164 22.23 25.48 12.04
CA GLY A 164 21.38 25.04 10.93
C GLY A 164 21.35 23.53 10.75
N VAL A 165 20.49 23.10 9.81
CA VAL A 165 20.34 21.70 9.43
C VAL A 165 20.43 21.60 7.92
N VAL A 166 21.26 20.70 7.43
CA VAL A 166 21.23 20.23 6.04
C VAL A 166 20.54 18.88 6.02
N VAL A 167 19.56 18.72 5.12
CA VAL A 167 18.93 17.43 4.84
C VAL A 167 19.26 17.05 3.41
N ALA A 168 19.76 15.83 3.20
CA ALA A 168 20.05 15.30 1.87
C ALA A 168 19.48 13.89 1.72
N GLY A 169 19.30 13.41 0.49
CA GLY A 169 18.87 12.05 0.23
C GLY A 169 19.03 11.64 -1.23
N ALA A 170 18.74 10.38 -1.50
CA ALA A 170 18.73 9.81 -2.85
C ALA A 170 17.48 8.94 -2.99
N TYR A 171 16.49 9.38 -3.77
CA TYR A 171 15.19 8.73 -3.87
C TYR A 171 15.02 8.17 -5.27
N LEU A 172 14.65 6.90 -5.37
CA LEU A 172 14.28 6.29 -6.65
C LEU A 172 12.78 6.03 -6.60
N HIS A 173 12.04 6.57 -7.54
CA HIS A 173 10.65 6.19 -7.76
C HIS A 173 10.57 5.43 -9.07
N SER A 174 9.85 4.31 -9.09
CA SER A 174 9.73 3.49 -10.29
C SER A 174 8.40 2.75 -10.30
N ASP A 175 7.82 2.59 -11.49
CA ASP A 175 6.69 1.68 -11.73
C ASP A 175 7.07 0.48 -12.62
N GLY A 176 8.38 0.25 -12.78
CA GLY A 176 8.95 -0.79 -13.62
C GLY A 176 9.11 -0.40 -15.10
N PHE A 177 8.44 0.66 -15.56
CA PHE A 177 8.64 1.23 -16.90
C PHE A 177 9.35 2.59 -16.81
N ASP A 178 8.77 3.53 -16.06
CA ASP A 178 9.36 4.83 -15.77
C ASP A 178 10.15 4.76 -14.46
N SER A 179 11.29 5.45 -14.44
CA SER A 179 12.11 5.60 -13.23
C SER A 179 12.59 7.03 -13.07
N LEU A 180 12.40 7.60 -11.89
CA LEU A 180 12.83 8.94 -11.51
C LEU A 180 13.76 8.86 -10.31
N ALA A 181 15.01 9.30 -10.48
CA ALA A 181 15.96 9.44 -9.39
C ALA A 181 16.06 10.91 -8.98
N ILE A 182 15.84 11.19 -7.70
CA ILE A 182 15.86 12.54 -7.12
C ILE A 182 16.93 12.58 -6.03
N TRP A 183 17.82 13.57 -6.11
CA TRP A 183 18.93 13.76 -5.16
C TRP A 183 18.81 15.14 -4.49
N PRO A 184 17.83 15.35 -3.60
CA PRO A 184 17.64 16.66 -2.99
C PRO A 184 18.67 16.91 -1.88
N ILE A 185 19.05 18.18 -1.73
CA ILE A 185 19.85 18.68 -0.61
C ILE A 185 19.39 20.09 -0.26
N GLU A 186 18.92 20.26 0.97
CA GLU A 186 18.32 21.49 1.46
C GLU A 186 18.94 21.94 2.77
N TYR A 187 19.02 23.26 2.96
CA TYR A 187 19.52 23.88 4.17
C TYR A 187 18.42 24.69 4.86
N VAL A 188 18.20 24.39 6.14
CA VAL A 188 17.31 25.13 7.03
C VAL A 188 18.15 25.88 8.04
N ALA A 189 18.19 27.21 7.92
CA ALA A 189 18.78 28.07 8.93
C ALA A 189 17.98 28.01 10.24
N VAL A 190 18.68 27.84 11.35
CA VAL A 190 18.12 27.89 12.71
C VAL A 190 18.51 29.19 13.39
N SER A 191 19.79 29.57 13.28
CA SER A 191 20.34 30.85 13.73
C SER A 191 20.50 31.78 12.52
N LEU A 192 19.66 32.82 12.42
CA LEU A 192 19.67 33.75 11.27
C LEU A 192 20.95 34.61 11.20
N ASP A 193 21.63 34.79 12.33
CA ASP A 193 22.89 35.54 12.45
C ASP A 193 24.14 34.69 12.15
N LYS A 194 23.97 33.38 11.96
CA LYS A 194 25.04 32.41 11.75
C LYS A 194 24.73 31.49 10.58
N GLU A 195 24.44 32.09 9.44
CA GLU A 195 24.20 31.36 8.20
C GLU A 195 25.41 30.48 7.83
N PHE A 196 25.11 29.31 7.27
CA PHE A 196 26.12 28.35 6.84
C PHE A 196 26.70 28.75 5.47
N ALA A 197 27.75 29.57 5.52
CA ALA A 197 28.38 30.16 4.33
C ALA A 197 28.93 29.11 3.34
N GLU A 198 29.35 27.94 3.85
CA GLU A 198 29.91 26.88 3.02
C GLU A 198 28.86 25.94 2.39
N PHE A 199 27.56 26.14 2.67
CA PHE A 199 26.49 25.32 2.09
C PHE A 199 26.49 25.27 0.55
N PRO A 200 26.72 26.37 -0.20
CA PRO A 200 26.77 26.31 -1.65
C PRO A 200 27.85 25.37 -2.19
N ALA A 201 29.02 25.32 -1.54
CA ALA A 201 30.11 24.42 -1.90
C ALA A 201 29.74 22.95 -1.59
N LEU A 202 29.16 22.70 -0.41
CA LEU A 202 28.66 21.38 -0.04
C LEU A 202 27.60 20.87 -1.03
N ARG A 203 26.65 21.73 -1.41
CA ARG A 203 25.61 21.39 -2.39
C ARG A 203 26.19 21.11 -3.78
N ALA A 204 27.17 21.89 -4.22
CA ALA A 204 27.83 21.65 -5.50
C ALA A 204 28.53 20.28 -5.51
N ALA A 205 29.30 19.95 -4.47
CA ALA A 205 29.97 18.65 -4.34
C ALA A 205 28.97 17.47 -4.27
N PHE A 206 27.84 17.65 -3.56
CA PHE A 206 26.78 16.65 -3.53
C PHE A 206 26.14 16.43 -4.90
N ASN A 207 25.86 17.50 -5.64
CA ASN A 207 25.28 17.41 -6.98
C ASN A 207 26.25 16.76 -7.98
N GLU A 208 27.54 17.08 -7.91
CA GLU A 208 28.57 16.44 -8.74
C GLU A 208 28.67 14.93 -8.46
N TYR A 209 28.60 14.55 -7.18
CA TYR A 209 28.50 13.14 -6.81
C TYR A 209 27.25 12.48 -7.41
N ALA A 210 26.09 13.12 -7.29
CA ALA A 210 24.83 12.59 -7.81
C ALA A 210 24.87 12.39 -9.34
N GLU A 211 25.42 13.35 -10.10
CA GLU A 211 25.61 13.24 -11.55
C GLU A 211 26.51 12.05 -11.93
N ARG A 212 27.62 11.89 -11.22
CA ARG A 212 28.54 10.77 -11.42
C ARG A 212 27.89 9.43 -11.08
N ALA A 213 27.16 9.36 -9.96
CA ALA A 213 26.44 8.16 -9.54
C ALA A 213 25.37 7.76 -10.57
N MET A 214 24.60 8.71 -11.08
CA MET A 214 23.59 8.46 -12.13
C MET A 214 24.24 8.02 -13.44
N THR A 215 25.39 8.59 -13.81
CA THR A 215 26.17 8.16 -14.97
C THR A 215 26.65 6.70 -14.80
N GLU A 216 27.12 6.32 -13.61
CA GLU A 216 27.52 4.94 -13.29
C GLU A 216 26.34 3.96 -13.40
N ILE A 217 25.15 4.35 -12.92
CA ILE A 217 23.93 3.52 -13.03
C ILE A 217 23.56 3.23 -14.48
N ILE A 218 23.61 4.24 -15.36
CA ILE A 218 23.26 4.09 -16.77
C ILE A 218 24.31 3.31 -17.54
N THR A 219 25.60 3.55 -17.24
CA THR A 219 26.71 2.95 -17.99
C THR A 219 27.09 1.56 -17.47
N SER A 220 26.80 1.25 -16.20
CA SER A 220 27.17 0.01 -15.51
C SER A 220 26.09 -0.46 -14.51
N PRO A 221 24.87 -0.82 -14.98
CA PRO A 221 23.69 -1.05 -14.14
C PRO A 221 23.76 -2.26 -13.18
N ASN A 222 24.79 -3.12 -13.30
CA ASN A 222 24.99 -4.31 -12.47
C ASN A 222 26.15 -4.18 -11.48
N ALA A 223 26.56 -2.94 -11.13
CA ALA A 223 27.59 -2.76 -10.13
C ALA A 223 27.12 -3.34 -8.77
N ALA A 224 27.94 -4.19 -8.15
CA ALA A 224 27.60 -4.94 -6.93
C ALA A 224 27.23 -4.09 -5.69
N GLN A 225 27.30 -2.76 -5.80
CA GLN A 225 27.06 -1.81 -4.72
C GLN A 225 25.72 -1.06 -4.84
N MET A 226 24.94 -1.33 -5.89
CA MET A 226 23.62 -0.73 -6.11
C MET A 226 22.55 -1.61 -5.45
N THR A 227 22.12 -1.23 -4.24
CA THR A 227 21.18 -2.03 -3.43
C THR A 227 19.93 -1.26 -3.00
N LYS A 228 19.90 0.07 -3.14
CA LYS A 228 18.73 0.88 -2.77
C LYS A 228 17.68 0.83 -3.87
N GLY A 229 16.58 0.13 -3.62
CA GLY A 229 15.48 0.01 -4.58
C GLY A 229 14.57 1.25 -4.65
N PRO A 230 13.49 1.16 -5.43
CA PRO A 230 12.46 2.18 -5.47
C PRO A 230 11.80 2.43 -4.11
N VAL A 231 11.24 3.62 -3.91
CA VAL A 231 10.40 3.97 -2.78
C VAL A 231 9.10 3.17 -2.87
N LEU A 232 8.81 2.43 -1.81
CA LEU A 232 7.65 1.56 -1.69
C LEU A 232 6.72 2.04 -0.58
N ASP A 233 5.51 1.49 -0.55
CA ASP A 233 4.63 1.65 0.61
C ASP A 233 5.33 1.12 1.87
N SER A 234 5.13 1.81 2.99
CA SER A 234 5.52 1.27 4.29
C SER A 234 4.32 0.59 4.94
N GLU A 235 4.45 -0.70 5.24
CA GLU A 235 3.37 -1.52 5.81
C GLU A 235 3.78 -2.29 7.07
N PHE A 236 2.83 -2.50 7.96
CA PHE A 236 2.98 -3.38 9.13
C PHE A 236 1.63 -3.91 9.61
N ASP A 237 1.65 -5.02 10.34
CA ASP A 237 0.45 -5.63 10.93
C ASP A 237 0.44 -5.50 12.46
N VAL A 238 -0.73 -5.19 13.02
CA VAL A 238 -1.01 -5.23 14.47
C VAL A 238 -2.37 -5.87 14.67
N ASP A 239 -2.45 -6.89 15.52
CA ASP A 239 -3.71 -7.58 15.88
C ASP A 239 -4.56 -8.05 14.68
N GLY A 240 -3.91 -8.44 13.58
CA GLY A 240 -4.57 -8.92 12.35
C GLY A 240 -5.12 -7.81 11.45
N GLN A 241 -4.87 -6.54 11.77
CA GLN A 241 -5.14 -5.39 10.91
C GLN A 241 -3.83 -4.90 10.27
N THR A 242 -3.91 -4.48 9.01
CA THR A 242 -2.77 -3.96 8.26
C THR A 242 -2.80 -2.43 8.27
N PHE A 243 -1.65 -1.81 8.49
CA PHE A 243 -1.47 -0.36 8.47
C PHE A 243 -0.51 0.01 7.36
N VAL A 244 -0.93 0.92 6.49
CA VAL A 244 -0.19 1.28 5.29
C VAL A 244 0.03 2.78 5.27
N LYS A 245 1.29 3.21 5.14
CA LYS A 245 1.63 4.56 4.66
C LYS A 245 1.99 4.43 3.18
N PRO A 246 1.11 4.85 2.25
CA PRO A 246 1.39 4.79 0.83
C PRO A 246 2.65 5.57 0.48
N ALA A 247 3.40 5.07 -0.49
CA ALA A 247 4.52 5.79 -1.07
C ALA A 247 4.06 7.17 -1.60
N PRO A 248 4.88 8.22 -1.48
CA PRO A 248 4.60 9.49 -2.13
C PRO A 248 4.40 9.29 -3.64
N PRO A 249 3.36 9.90 -4.25
CA PRO A 249 3.02 9.69 -5.65
C PRO A 249 4.15 10.13 -6.59
N LEU A 250 4.28 9.43 -7.71
CA LEU A 250 5.32 9.70 -8.71
C LEU A 250 4.90 10.87 -9.61
N GLY A 251 5.01 12.10 -9.09
CA GLY A 251 4.70 13.32 -9.83
C GLY A 251 3.22 13.37 -10.24
N SER A 252 2.96 13.56 -11.54
CA SER A 252 1.61 13.57 -12.10
C SER A 252 1.15 12.18 -12.55
N SER A 253 -0.17 12.03 -12.76
CA SER A 253 -0.74 10.83 -13.38
C SER A 253 -0.02 10.48 -14.68
N SER A 254 0.24 9.19 -14.90
CA SER A 254 0.88 8.70 -16.11
C SER A 254 -0.03 8.78 -17.34
N ASP A 255 0.45 9.44 -18.40
CA ASP A 255 -0.22 9.42 -19.72
C ASP A 255 -0.14 8.04 -20.40
N PHE A 256 0.85 7.22 -20.02
CA PHE A 256 1.03 5.86 -20.55
C PHE A 256 0.06 4.88 -19.90
N TYR A 257 -0.08 4.94 -18.57
CA TYR A 257 -0.98 4.08 -17.81
C TYR A 257 -2.35 4.75 -17.59
N ILE A 258 -3.14 4.83 -18.67
CA ILE A 258 -4.48 5.47 -18.70
C ILE A 258 -5.44 4.91 -17.63
N GLY A 259 -5.24 3.66 -17.19
CA GLY A 259 -6.03 2.98 -16.16
C GLY A 259 -5.46 3.03 -14.73
N GLY A 260 -4.38 3.76 -14.51
CA GLY A 260 -3.56 3.73 -13.29
C GLY A 260 -2.32 2.86 -13.45
N ARG A 261 -1.25 3.23 -12.73
CA ARG A 261 0.06 2.54 -12.78
C ARG A 261 -0.05 1.06 -12.34
N PRO A 262 0.84 0.18 -12.82
CA PRO A 262 0.89 -1.21 -12.37
C PRO A 262 1.08 -1.31 -10.86
N ARG A 263 0.48 -2.34 -10.27
CA ARG A 263 0.53 -2.62 -8.82
C ARG A 263 0.97 -4.05 -8.59
N LEU A 264 1.71 -4.27 -7.51
CA LEU A 264 2.02 -5.60 -7.01
C LEU A 264 0.71 -6.32 -6.65
N ASN A 265 0.68 -7.63 -6.83
CA ASN A 265 -0.39 -8.48 -6.34
C ASN A 265 0.21 -9.54 -5.40
N SER A 266 0.42 -9.18 -4.13
CA SER A 266 0.95 -10.13 -3.13
C SER A 266 -0.11 -11.05 -2.54
N THR A 267 -1.38 -10.93 -2.97
CA THR A 267 -2.48 -11.77 -2.47
C THR A 267 -2.31 -13.27 -2.78
N GLY A 268 -1.46 -13.60 -3.75
CA GLY A 268 -1.33 -14.96 -4.29
C GLY A 268 -2.52 -15.42 -5.14
N ILE A 269 -3.43 -14.49 -5.49
CA ILE A 269 -4.62 -14.77 -6.29
C ILE A 269 -4.34 -14.39 -7.74
N ASP A 270 -4.05 -15.41 -8.57
CA ASP A 270 -3.87 -15.26 -10.02
C ASP A 270 -5.16 -15.48 -10.81
N THR A 271 -6.12 -16.20 -10.22
CA THR A 271 -7.44 -16.47 -10.79
C THR A 271 -8.51 -16.11 -9.79
N SER A 272 -9.66 -15.60 -10.26
CA SER A 272 -10.77 -15.22 -9.37
C SER A 272 -11.12 -16.37 -8.41
N PRO A 273 -11.12 -16.13 -7.09
CA PRO A 273 -11.44 -17.18 -6.12
C PRO A 273 -12.93 -17.54 -6.19
N THR A 274 -13.31 -18.62 -5.52
CA THR A 274 -14.71 -19.06 -5.44
C THR A 274 -15.56 -18.07 -4.64
N VAL A 275 -16.42 -17.32 -5.33
CA VAL A 275 -17.27 -16.25 -4.75
C VAL A 275 -18.73 -16.66 -4.52
N GLY A 276 -19.05 -17.96 -4.55
CA GLY A 276 -20.40 -18.45 -4.36
C GLY A 276 -20.43 -19.85 -3.76
N LEU A 277 -21.42 -20.10 -2.90
CA LEU A 277 -21.78 -21.44 -2.44
C LEU A 277 -23.01 -21.87 -3.24
N ILE A 278 -22.78 -22.73 -4.24
CA ILE A 278 -23.81 -23.12 -5.21
C ILE A 278 -24.56 -24.34 -4.71
N PHE A 279 -25.88 -24.28 -4.81
CA PHE A 279 -26.78 -25.37 -4.47
C PHE A 279 -27.78 -25.58 -5.62
N PRO A 280 -27.91 -26.79 -6.18
CA PRO A 280 -28.95 -27.08 -7.15
C PRO A 280 -30.32 -26.87 -6.52
N GLU A 281 -31.13 -25.92 -7.00
CA GLU A 281 -32.48 -25.74 -6.50
C GLU A 281 -33.42 -26.66 -7.28
N LEU A 282 -33.90 -27.70 -6.60
CA LEU A 282 -34.85 -28.67 -7.14
C LEU A 282 -36.22 -28.46 -6.48
N ASN A 283 -37.26 -28.30 -7.28
CA ASN A 283 -38.62 -28.48 -6.76
C ASN A 283 -38.92 -29.98 -6.59
N ARG A 284 -40.02 -30.31 -5.90
CA ARG A 284 -40.43 -31.70 -5.63
C ARG A 284 -40.49 -32.58 -6.89
N ARG A 285 -40.94 -32.03 -8.02
CA ARG A 285 -41.03 -32.77 -9.29
C ARG A 285 -39.65 -33.08 -9.84
N GLU A 286 -38.75 -32.09 -9.90
CA GLU A 286 -37.39 -32.30 -10.40
C GLU A 286 -36.61 -33.25 -9.49
N TRP A 287 -36.72 -33.09 -8.16
CA TRP A 287 -36.13 -34.00 -7.19
C TRP A 287 -36.58 -35.45 -7.40
N ALA A 288 -37.89 -35.67 -7.60
CA ALA A 288 -38.42 -37.01 -7.84
C ALA A 288 -37.85 -37.66 -9.11
N ARG A 289 -37.65 -36.88 -10.18
CA ARG A 289 -37.04 -37.35 -11.44
C ARG A 289 -35.58 -37.73 -11.24
N PHE A 290 -34.80 -36.90 -10.53
CA PHE A 290 -33.42 -37.25 -10.18
C PHE A 290 -33.36 -38.47 -9.28
N ARG A 291 -34.28 -38.62 -8.32
CA ARG A 291 -34.34 -39.78 -7.42
C ARG A 291 -34.73 -41.07 -8.15
N GLU A 292 -35.61 -40.98 -9.13
CA GLU A 292 -35.96 -42.12 -10.00
C GLU A 292 -34.75 -42.57 -10.84
N TYR A 293 -33.98 -41.61 -11.36
CA TYR A 293 -32.79 -41.89 -12.16
C TYR A 293 -31.59 -42.37 -11.31
N MET A 294 -31.45 -41.84 -10.09
CA MET A 294 -30.34 -42.13 -9.14
C MET A 294 -30.89 -42.59 -7.77
N PRO A 295 -31.53 -43.77 -7.69
CA PRO A 295 -32.29 -44.21 -6.51
C PRO A 295 -31.43 -44.53 -5.29
N CYS A 296 -30.12 -44.67 -5.44
CA CYS A 296 -29.19 -44.99 -4.35
C CYS A 296 -28.23 -43.84 -4.02
N ASP A 297 -28.38 -42.67 -4.65
CA ASP A 297 -27.46 -41.55 -4.39
C ASP A 297 -27.77 -40.92 -3.02
N PRO A 298 -26.78 -40.84 -2.11
CA PRO A 298 -26.99 -40.30 -0.78
C PRO A 298 -27.17 -38.77 -0.76
N ASP A 299 -26.63 -38.04 -1.74
CA ASP A 299 -26.67 -36.58 -1.76
C ASP A 299 -28.10 -36.03 -2.03
N LEU A 300 -28.99 -36.85 -2.59
CA LEU A 300 -30.40 -36.50 -2.81
C LEU A 300 -31.27 -36.64 -1.56
N GLY A 301 -30.79 -37.32 -0.52
CA GLY A 301 -31.61 -37.74 0.63
C GLY A 301 -32.60 -38.88 0.30
N GLU A 302 -33.25 -39.43 1.32
CA GLU A 302 -34.27 -40.48 1.14
C GLU A 302 -35.62 -39.87 0.73
N THR A 303 -35.90 -38.66 1.21
CA THR A 303 -37.13 -37.90 0.98
C THR A 303 -36.84 -36.48 0.48
N TYR A 304 -37.84 -35.84 -0.12
CA TYR A 304 -37.71 -34.42 -0.51
C TYR A 304 -37.54 -33.52 0.71
N GLU A 305 -38.07 -33.92 1.85
CA GLU A 305 -37.89 -33.22 3.12
C GLU A 305 -36.44 -33.28 3.61
N ASP A 306 -35.70 -34.38 3.39
CA ASP A 306 -34.26 -34.46 3.66
C ASP A 306 -33.48 -33.51 2.75
N TRP A 307 -33.87 -33.43 1.47
CA TRP A 307 -33.27 -32.49 0.52
C TRP A 307 -33.46 -31.03 0.94
N LEU A 308 -34.64 -30.68 1.47
CA LEU A 308 -34.87 -29.33 2.02
C LEU A 308 -34.02 -29.06 3.27
N GLN A 309 -33.77 -30.07 4.12
CA GLN A 309 -32.86 -29.93 5.26
C GLN A 309 -31.42 -29.68 4.81
N GLU A 310 -30.95 -30.39 3.79
CA GLU A 310 -29.63 -30.18 3.21
C GLU A 310 -29.50 -28.78 2.59
N ARG A 311 -30.57 -28.29 1.94
CA ARG A 311 -30.63 -26.90 1.45
C ARG A 311 -30.51 -25.89 2.59
N GLU A 312 -31.26 -26.06 3.68
CA GLU A 312 -31.16 -25.17 4.85
C GLU A 312 -29.77 -25.26 5.51
N HIS A 313 -29.17 -26.44 5.55
CA HIS A 313 -27.79 -26.61 5.99
C HIS A 313 -26.83 -25.82 5.10
N ALA A 314 -26.93 -25.94 3.78
CA ALA A 314 -26.11 -25.18 2.84
C ALA A 314 -26.32 -23.65 2.95
N VAL A 315 -27.56 -23.19 3.19
CA VAL A 315 -27.84 -21.77 3.48
C VAL A 315 -27.05 -21.30 4.70
N SER A 316 -26.98 -22.12 5.77
CA SER A 316 -26.24 -21.79 6.99
C SER A 316 -24.71 -21.69 6.79
N GLN A 317 -24.17 -22.29 5.73
CA GLN A 317 -22.75 -22.24 5.39
C GLN A 317 -22.38 -21.01 4.54
N GLY A 318 -23.37 -20.28 4.02
CA GLY A 318 -23.14 -19.06 3.25
C GLY A 318 -22.67 -17.90 4.13
N HIS A 319 -21.74 -17.09 3.62
CA HIS A 319 -21.28 -15.88 4.30
C HIS A 319 -21.04 -14.74 3.29
N SER A 320 -20.60 -13.56 3.77
CA SER A 320 -20.53 -12.35 2.96
C SER A 320 -19.61 -12.45 1.72
N LEU A 321 -18.51 -13.19 1.81
CA LEU A 321 -17.56 -13.42 0.70
C LEU A 321 -17.88 -14.68 -0.13
N LYS A 322 -18.82 -15.50 0.33
CA LYS A 322 -19.27 -16.71 -0.35
C LYS A 322 -20.78 -16.87 -0.13
N PRO A 323 -21.60 -15.99 -0.73
CA PRO A 323 -23.04 -16.04 -0.56
C PRO A 323 -23.59 -17.39 -1.04
N PHE A 324 -24.60 -17.91 -0.34
CA PHE A 324 -25.40 -19.03 -0.82
C PHE A 324 -26.22 -18.62 -2.05
N LEU A 325 -26.19 -19.45 -3.10
CA LEU A 325 -26.98 -19.31 -4.32
C LEU A 325 -27.71 -20.61 -4.65
N ALA A 326 -29.04 -20.52 -4.64
CA ALA A 326 -29.93 -21.54 -5.15
C ALA A 326 -30.06 -21.41 -6.68
N VAL A 327 -29.48 -22.35 -7.42
CA VAL A 327 -29.49 -22.34 -8.89
C VAL A 327 -30.54 -23.30 -9.40
N ARG A 328 -31.60 -22.77 -9.98
CA ARG A 328 -32.71 -23.58 -10.52
C ARG A 328 -32.17 -24.62 -11.50
N THR A 329 -32.32 -25.88 -11.11
CA THR A 329 -31.81 -27.03 -11.85
C THR A 329 -32.99 -27.90 -12.27
N THR A 330 -32.95 -28.36 -13.53
CA THR A 330 -34.01 -29.18 -14.11
C THR A 330 -33.40 -30.43 -14.70
N PHE A 331 -34.10 -31.55 -14.60
CA PHE A 331 -33.66 -32.83 -15.12
C PHE A 331 -33.41 -32.77 -16.63
N ASP A 332 -34.33 -32.19 -17.39
CA ASP A 332 -34.20 -32.09 -18.86
C ASP A 332 -32.97 -31.26 -19.27
N GLY A 333 -32.78 -30.09 -18.65
CA GLY A 333 -31.60 -29.27 -18.94
C GLY A 333 -30.28 -29.92 -18.52
N TRP A 334 -30.28 -30.73 -17.45
CA TRP A 334 -29.10 -31.53 -17.07
C TRP A 334 -28.83 -32.62 -18.11
N ILE A 335 -29.85 -33.36 -18.55
CA ILE A 335 -29.74 -34.40 -19.59
C ILE A 335 -29.23 -33.82 -20.93
N GLU A 336 -29.74 -32.65 -21.33
CA GLU A 336 -29.25 -31.95 -22.54
C GLU A 336 -27.79 -31.49 -22.39
N ALA A 337 -27.35 -31.14 -21.18
CA ALA A 337 -26.00 -30.62 -20.96
C ALA A 337 -24.90 -31.70 -20.93
N ILE A 338 -25.25 -32.98 -20.76
CA ILE A 338 -24.30 -34.11 -20.61
C ILE A 338 -24.00 -34.85 -21.94
N GLU A 339 -24.35 -34.27 -23.10
CA GLU A 339 -24.15 -34.85 -24.45
C GLU A 339 -22.85 -35.70 -24.59
N GLU A 340 -23.02 -36.98 -24.96
CA GLU A 340 -21.99 -37.97 -25.38
C GLU A 340 -21.06 -38.66 -24.35
N SER A 341 -21.30 -38.63 -23.03
CA SER A 341 -20.61 -39.52 -22.07
C SER A 341 -21.57 -40.46 -21.34
N ASP A 342 -21.10 -41.66 -20.94
CA ASP A 342 -21.86 -42.58 -20.07
C ASP A 342 -22.40 -41.79 -18.88
N ALA A 343 -23.70 -41.49 -18.92
CA ALA A 343 -24.33 -40.53 -18.03
C ALA A 343 -24.00 -40.88 -16.57
N PRO A 344 -23.34 -39.99 -15.82
CA PRO A 344 -22.90 -40.33 -14.49
C PRO A 344 -24.10 -40.64 -13.61
N SER A 345 -24.16 -41.84 -13.05
CA SER A 345 -25.22 -42.26 -12.11
C SER A 345 -25.00 -41.67 -10.71
N HIS A 346 -24.51 -40.43 -10.64
CA HIS A 346 -24.18 -39.75 -9.40
C HIS A 346 -24.59 -38.27 -9.44
N PHE A 347 -25.05 -37.77 -8.30
CA PHE A 347 -25.60 -36.44 -8.14
C PHE A 347 -24.53 -35.34 -8.23
N ALA A 348 -23.24 -35.67 -8.10
CA ALA A 348 -22.17 -34.69 -8.33
C ALA A 348 -22.21 -34.09 -9.75
N SER A 349 -22.69 -34.82 -10.76
CA SER A 349 -22.86 -34.27 -12.13
C SER A 349 -23.96 -33.20 -12.20
N VAL A 350 -24.98 -33.30 -11.33
CA VAL A 350 -26.04 -32.29 -11.19
C VAL A 350 -25.48 -31.03 -10.52
N LYS A 351 -24.59 -31.20 -9.52
CA LYS A 351 -23.84 -30.09 -8.90
C LYS A 351 -22.96 -29.38 -9.92
N ASP A 352 -22.25 -30.12 -10.77
CA ASP A 352 -21.42 -29.54 -11.85
C ASP A 352 -22.25 -28.77 -12.87
N TYR A 353 -23.43 -29.29 -13.24
CA TYR A 353 -24.36 -28.58 -14.11
C TYR A 353 -24.89 -27.29 -13.47
N ALA A 354 -25.25 -27.30 -12.19
CA ALA A 354 -25.64 -26.09 -11.46
C ALA A 354 -24.50 -25.07 -11.40
N ASN A 355 -23.25 -25.53 -11.20
CA ASN A 355 -22.07 -24.67 -11.26
C ASN A 355 -21.89 -24.03 -12.65
N LYS A 356 -22.10 -24.79 -13.73
CA LYS A 356 -22.05 -24.27 -15.10
C LYS A 356 -23.09 -23.18 -15.33
N LEU A 357 -24.35 -23.42 -14.94
CA LEU A 357 -25.42 -22.41 -15.05
C LEU A 357 -25.10 -21.12 -14.29
N TYR A 358 -24.53 -21.25 -13.09
CA TYR A 358 -24.07 -20.11 -12.30
C TYR A 358 -22.91 -19.37 -12.98
N GLN A 359 -21.91 -20.09 -13.47
CA GLN A 359 -20.76 -19.52 -14.17
C GLN A 359 -21.22 -18.71 -15.39
N ASP A 360 -22.12 -19.27 -16.21
CA ASP A 360 -22.70 -18.60 -17.37
C ASP A 360 -23.45 -17.32 -16.97
N ALA A 361 -24.17 -17.34 -15.84
CA ALA A 361 -24.88 -16.17 -15.33
C ALA A 361 -23.92 -15.08 -14.84
N ILE A 362 -22.86 -15.44 -14.11
CA ILE A 362 -21.84 -14.50 -13.65
C ILE A 362 -21.10 -13.85 -14.81
N VAL A 363 -20.66 -14.64 -15.79
CA VAL A 363 -19.92 -14.12 -16.95
C VAL A 363 -20.74 -13.03 -17.65
N LYS A 364 -22.05 -13.27 -17.87
CA LYS A 364 -22.96 -12.27 -18.44
C LYS A 364 -23.03 -10.98 -17.63
N VAL A 365 -23.04 -11.06 -16.29
CA VAL A 365 -23.06 -9.87 -15.43
C VAL A 365 -21.73 -9.12 -15.48
N ILE A 366 -20.60 -9.85 -15.47
CA ILE A 366 -19.26 -9.25 -15.55
C ILE A 366 -19.03 -8.57 -16.89
N GLU A 367 -19.42 -9.21 -18.00
CA GLU A 367 -19.33 -8.63 -19.35
C GLU A 367 -20.15 -7.34 -19.49
N GLY A 368 -21.27 -7.25 -18.76
CA GLY A 368 -22.10 -6.05 -18.69
C GLY A 368 -21.71 -5.03 -17.61
N ALA A 369 -20.63 -5.28 -16.85
CA ALA A 369 -20.22 -4.43 -15.74
C ALA A 369 -19.63 -3.11 -16.25
N GLN A 370 -19.98 -1.99 -15.60
CA GLN A 370 -19.57 -0.66 -16.05
C GLN A 370 -19.02 0.20 -14.91
N ASP A 371 -18.03 1.02 -15.23
CA ASP A 371 -17.54 2.09 -14.35
C ASP A 371 -18.68 3.09 -14.10
N LEU A 372 -19.06 3.27 -12.84
CA LEU A 372 -20.12 4.18 -12.45
C LEU A 372 -19.82 5.62 -12.92
N GLY A 373 -18.55 6.04 -12.90
CA GLY A 373 -18.14 7.39 -13.32
C GLY A 373 -18.18 7.61 -14.83
N LYS A 374 -18.27 6.54 -15.63
CA LYS A 374 -18.35 6.61 -17.11
C LYS A 374 -19.74 6.28 -17.65
N CYS A 375 -20.70 5.98 -16.77
CA CYS A 375 -22.07 5.68 -17.16
C CYS A 375 -22.85 6.96 -17.46
N THR A 376 -23.45 7.03 -18.64
CA THR A 376 -24.41 8.09 -18.98
C THR A 376 -25.84 7.77 -18.51
N ILE A 377 -26.14 6.48 -18.31
CA ILE A 377 -27.45 5.99 -17.87
C ILE A 377 -27.25 5.14 -16.62
N VAL A 378 -27.87 5.55 -15.52
CA VAL A 378 -27.88 4.82 -14.26
C VAL A 378 -29.17 3.98 -14.18
N PRO A 379 -29.07 2.63 -14.07
CA PRO A 379 -30.25 1.79 -13.91
C PRO A 379 -30.98 2.08 -12.60
N LYS A 380 -32.31 1.88 -12.57
CA LYS A 380 -33.11 2.04 -11.34
C LYS A 380 -32.65 1.15 -10.18
N ARG A 381 -32.04 0.00 -10.49
CA ARG A 381 -31.56 -0.96 -9.51
C ARG A 381 -30.33 -1.67 -10.05
N TYR A 382 -29.26 -1.68 -9.28
CA TYR A 382 -27.99 -2.29 -9.65
C TYR A 382 -27.21 -2.75 -8.42
N VAL A 383 -26.24 -3.64 -8.63
CA VAL A 383 -25.22 -3.95 -7.62
C VAL A 383 -24.04 -3.02 -7.84
N LEU A 384 -23.53 -2.42 -6.77
CA LEU A 384 -22.36 -1.54 -6.79
C LEU A 384 -21.21 -2.17 -6.02
N ALA A 385 -20.08 -2.39 -6.69
CA ALA A 385 -18.80 -2.73 -6.06
C ALA A 385 -17.93 -1.47 -5.94
N VAL A 386 -17.58 -1.06 -4.73
CA VAL A 386 -16.66 0.05 -4.47
C VAL A 386 -15.36 -0.52 -3.93
N THR A 387 -14.23 -0.18 -4.54
CA THR A 387 -12.90 -0.60 -4.08
C THR A 387 -12.06 0.63 -3.75
N GLU A 388 -11.63 0.72 -2.50
CA GLU A 388 -10.59 1.64 -2.05
C GLU A 388 -9.24 1.09 -2.46
N VAL A 389 -8.61 1.75 -3.44
CA VAL A 389 -7.31 1.37 -3.99
C VAL A 389 -6.23 2.00 -3.11
N ILE A 390 -5.43 1.17 -2.45
CA ILE A 390 -4.48 1.63 -1.42
C ILE A 390 -3.05 1.29 -1.83
N GLY A 391 -2.27 2.33 -2.14
CA GLY A 391 -0.85 2.23 -2.43
C GLY A 391 -0.51 1.39 -3.66
N GLN A 392 0.65 0.75 -3.63
CA GLN A 392 1.28 -0.01 -4.70
C GLN A 392 0.91 -1.51 -4.70
N ASP A 393 0.26 -2.04 -3.66
CA ASP A 393 -0.10 -3.47 -3.57
C ASP A 393 -1.61 -3.71 -3.47
N GLN A 394 -2.16 -4.53 -4.37
CA GLN A 394 -3.56 -4.94 -4.39
C GLN A 394 -4.01 -5.66 -3.12
N ALA A 395 -3.09 -6.28 -2.36
CA ALA A 395 -3.42 -6.92 -1.08
C ALA A 395 -3.90 -5.92 -0.02
N ASN A 396 -3.64 -4.64 -0.20
CA ASN A 396 -4.05 -3.57 0.71
C ASN A 396 -5.42 -2.98 0.36
N ASP A 397 -6.03 -3.39 -0.76
CA ASP A 397 -7.34 -2.89 -1.17
C ASP A 397 -8.45 -3.32 -0.21
N THR A 398 -9.40 -2.42 0.02
CA THR A 398 -10.62 -2.69 0.77
C THR A 398 -11.83 -2.45 -0.10
N SER A 399 -12.76 -3.40 -0.15
CA SER A 399 -13.95 -3.32 -0.99
C SER A 399 -15.25 -3.46 -0.21
N HIS A 400 -16.29 -2.85 -0.79
CA HIS A 400 -17.65 -2.83 -0.27
C HIS A 400 -18.62 -3.12 -1.41
N ILE A 401 -19.71 -3.83 -1.11
CA ILE A 401 -20.71 -4.21 -2.11
C ILE A 401 -22.10 -3.82 -1.60
N PHE A 402 -22.89 -3.20 -2.47
CA PHE A 402 -24.22 -2.71 -2.17
C PHE A 402 -25.22 -3.11 -3.25
N ILE A 403 -26.49 -3.26 -2.87
CA ILE A 403 -27.60 -3.05 -3.81
C ILE A 403 -27.98 -1.58 -3.74
N VAL A 404 -28.07 -0.94 -4.89
CA VAL A 404 -28.49 0.45 -5.02
C VAL A 404 -29.84 0.50 -5.69
N GLU A 405 -30.76 1.28 -5.12
CA GLU A 405 -32.07 1.59 -5.67
C GLU A 405 -32.17 3.10 -5.88
N GLU A 406 -32.31 3.51 -7.14
CA GLU A 406 -32.39 4.91 -7.57
C GLU A 406 -33.84 5.41 -7.56
N PHE A 407 -34.05 6.59 -6.99
CA PHE A 407 -35.36 7.23 -6.86
C PHE A 407 -35.40 8.63 -7.49
N GLY A 408 -34.96 8.75 -8.74
CA GLY A 408 -34.99 10.03 -9.47
C GLY A 408 -34.12 11.08 -8.77
N ASP A 409 -34.74 12.16 -8.26
CA ASP A 409 -34.03 13.28 -7.61
C ASP A 409 -33.72 13.04 -6.12
N ALA A 410 -34.17 11.92 -5.52
CA ALA A 410 -33.89 11.60 -4.13
C ALA A 410 -32.56 10.84 -3.97
N GLU A 411 -31.99 10.88 -2.77
CA GLU A 411 -30.79 10.08 -2.47
C GLU A 411 -31.05 8.58 -2.72
N PRO A 412 -30.11 7.89 -3.38
CA PRO A 412 -30.25 6.47 -3.66
C PRO A 412 -30.28 5.68 -2.35
N ARG A 413 -31.16 4.68 -2.28
CA ARG A 413 -31.16 3.75 -1.15
C ARG A 413 -30.06 2.72 -1.37
N MET A 414 -29.15 2.61 -0.41
CA MET A 414 -28.06 1.63 -0.44
C MET A 414 -28.28 0.52 0.60
N ILE A 415 -28.41 -0.72 0.14
CA ILE A 415 -28.48 -1.91 0.98
C ILE A 415 -27.10 -2.56 0.97
N LYS A 416 -26.43 -2.54 2.13
CA LYS A 416 -25.10 -3.10 2.32
C LYS A 416 -25.12 -4.64 2.27
N LEU A 417 -24.28 -5.22 1.41
CA LEU A 417 -24.10 -6.66 1.27
C LEU A 417 -22.75 -7.12 1.83
N VAL A 418 -21.71 -6.34 1.54
CA VAL A 418 -20.33 -6.59 2.01
C VAL A 418 -19.74 -5.25 2.46
N SER A 419 -19.04 -5.25 3.58
CA SER A 419 -18.27 -4.10 4.04
C SER A 419 -16.91 -4.52 4.53
N ASN A 420 -15.94 -3.63 4.37
CA ASN A 420 -14.58 -3.78 4.90
C ASN A 420 -13.96 -5.12 4.47
N ALA A 421 -14.22 -5.59 3.24
CA ALA A 421 -13.63 -6.81 2.74
C ALA A 421 -12.24 -6.50 2.18
N ARG A 422 -11.20 -7.13 2.72
CA ARG A 422 -9.83 -7.05 2.18
C ARG A 422 -9.72 -7.84 0.87
N ILE A 423 -10.28 -7.29 -0.19
CA ILE A 423 -10.30 -7.89 -1.53
C ILE A 423 -10.08 -6.78 -2.57
N PHE A 424 -9.25 -7.08 -3.57
CA PHE A 424 -8.94 -6.18 -4.67
C PHE A 424 -10.07 -6.08 -5.69
N HIS A 425 -9.98 -5.08 -6.55
CA HIS A 425 -11.07 -4.66 -7.45
C HIS A 425 -11.69 -5.78 -8.29
N LEU A 426 -10.88 -6.62 -8.94
CA LEU A 426 -11.41 -7.69 -9.81
C LEU A 426 -12.16 -8.74 -8.98
N HIS A 427 -11.63 -9.12 -7.81
CA HIS A 427 -12.32 -10.02 -6.90
C HIS A 427 -13.64 -9.41 -6.40
N ALA A 428 -13.65 -8.11 -6.06
CA ALA A 428 -14.87 -7.41 -5.68
C ALA A 428 -15.92 -7.39 -6.80
N CYS A 429 -15.50 -7.23 -8.06
CA CYS A 429 -16.41 -7.30 -9.21
C CYS A 429 -16.99 -8.71 -9.39
N THR A 430 -16.18 -9.77 -9.27
CA THR A 430 -16.69 -11.15 -9.34
C THR A 430 -17.67 -11.45 -8.21
N LEU A 431 -17.35 -11.03 -6.98
CA LEU A 431 -18.25 -11.19 -5.83
C LEU A 431 -19.53 -10.36 -6.00
N GLY A 432 -19.43 -9.15 -6.54
CA GLY A 432 -20.56 -8.32 -6.91
C GLY A 432 -21.46 -9.00 -7.95
N ALA A 433 -20.87 -9.65 -8.96
CA ALA A 433 -21.61 -10.44 -9.94
C ALA A 433 -22.36 -11.63 -9.30
N SER A 434 -21.74 -12.31 -8.33
CA SER A 434 -22.39 -13.36 -7.54
C SER A 434 -23.63 -12.84 -6.80
N TYR A 435 -23.51 -11.70 -6.13
CA TYR A 435 -24.67 -11.05 -5.51
C TYR A 435 -25.74 -10.60 -6.52
N ALA A 436 -25.33 -10.09 -7.67
CA ALA A 436 -26.23 -9.74 -8.75
C ALA A 436 -27.06 -10.96 -9.21
N VAL A 437 -26.42 -12.11 -9.43
CA VAL A 437 -27.12 -13.38 -9.75
C VAL A 437 -28.06 -13.78 -8.62
N LYS A 438 -27.61 -13.75 -7.36
CA LYS A 438 -28.42 -14.09 -6.18
C LYS A 438 -29.70 -13.28 -6.08
N PHE A 439 -29.65 -11.99 -6.40
CA PHE A 439 -30.81 -11.08 -6.29
C PHE A 439 -31.55 -10.86 -7.62
N GLY A 440 -31.14 -11.51 -8.71
CA GLY A 440 -31.72 -11.33 -10.04
C GLY A 440 -31.51 -9.92 -10.62
N ILE A 441 -30.40 -9.26 -10.27
CA ILE A 441 -30.04 -7.91 -10.70
C ILE A 441 -28.93 -8.01 -11.73
N MET A 442 -29.25 -7.92 -13.03
CA MET A 442 -28.26 -8.12 -14.09
C MET A 442 -27.32 -6.92 -14.32
N ASN A 443 -27.51 -5.81 -13.60
CA ASN A 443 -26.67 -4.61 -13.73
C ASN A 443 -25.63 -4.58 -12.59
N LEU A 444 -24.36 -4.76 -12.95
CA LEU A 444 -23.22 -4.49 -12.06
C LEU A 444 -22.60 -3.15 -12.43
N ARG A 445 -22.34 -2.34 -11.41
CA ARG A 445 -21.56 -1.11 -11.49
C ARG A 445 -20.37 -1.21 -10.55
N TRP A 446 -19.28 -0.54 -10.91
CA TRP A 446 -18.11 -0.49 -10.05
C TRP A 446 -17.54 0.92 -9.97
N LYS A 447 -16.85 1.19 -8.87
CA LYS A 447 -16.11 2.44 -8.64
C LYS A 447 -14.81 2.12 -7.92
N LYS A 448 -13.71 2.72 -8.38
CA LYS A 448 -12.45 2.76 -7.63
C LYS A 448 -12.37 4.10 -6.90
N ASP A 449 -12.17 4.06 -5.60
CA ASP A 449 -11.72 5.22 -4.83
C ASP A 449 -10.19 5.26 -4.93
N LEU A 450 -9.67 6.31 -5.55
CA LEU A 450 -8.26 6.48 -5.87
C LEU A 450 -7.55 7.45 -4.91
N THR A 451 -8.20 7.84 -3.80
CA THR A 451 -7.67 8.81 -2.84
C THR A 451 -6.25 8.47 -2.37
N TYR A 452 -5.96 7.17 -2.21
CA TYR A 452 -4.66 6.67 -1.76
C TYR A 452 -3.98 5.77 -2.81
N ALA A 453 -4.44 5.82 -4.06
CA ALA A 453 -3.90 4.98 -5.11
C ALA A 453 -2.50 5.43 -5.53
N TRP A 454 -1.68 4.47 -5.95
CA TRP A 454 -0.45 4.74 -6.68
C TRP A 454 -0.77 5.40 -8.03
N ALA A 455 -0.39 6.68 -8.19
CA ALA A 455 -0.74 7.54 -9.32
C ALA A 455 0.47 7.88 -10.21
#